data_AF-A0A914PTI2-F1
#
_entry.id   AF-A0A914PTI2-F1
#
_cell.length_a   1.000
_cell.length_b   1.000
_cell.length_c   1.000
_cell.angle_alpha   90.00
_cell.angle_beta   90.00
_cell.angle_gamma   90.00
#
_symmetry.space_group_name_H-M   'P 1'
#
loop_
_entity.id
_entity.type
_entity.pdbx_description
1 polymer ?
#
loop_
_entity_poly.entity_id
_entity_poly.type
_entity_poly.pdbx_seq_one_letter_code
_entity_poly.pdbx_strand_id
1 'polypeptide(L)'
;MTDLNGTLQTLQFAKGMAQASLSKEAVDYIFDNIDLTIALSQFNDPKHFANDENLIPTLLATDVLGIPGSFFHRCIDEEVKGNGFFTRSY
;
A
#
# COMPACT_ATOMS: atom_id res chain seq x y z
N MET A 1 11.47 -2.72 0.66
CA MET A 1 11.23 -3.75 -0.38
C MET A 1 12.26 -3.57 -1.48
N THR A 2 12.47 -4.53 -2.37
CA THR A 2 13.32 -4.36 -3.56
C THR A 2 12.44 -4.23 -4.80
N ASP A 3 12.74 -3.27 -5.68
CA ASP A 3 12.07 -3.20 -6.99
C ASP A 3 12.60 -4.28 -7.95
N LEU A 4 12.03 -4.36 -9.16
CA LEU A 4 12.44 -5.30 -10.22
C LEU A 4 13.91 -5.12 -10.66
N ASN A 5 14.56 -4.03 -10.27
CA ASN A 5 15.97 -3.75 -10.54
C ASN A 5 16.88 -4.02 -9.32
N GLY A 6 16.33 -4.55 -8.22
CA GLY A 6 17.08 -4.85 -7.00
C GLY A 6 17.42 -3.63 -6.15
N THR A 7 16.77 -2.48 -6.36
CA THR A 7 16.98 -1.28 -5.54
C THR A 7 16.05 -1.28 -4.33
N LEU A 8 16.59 -1.00 -3.14
CA LEU A 8 15.80 -0.89 -1.92
C LEU A 8 14.91 0.36 -1.97
N GLN A 9 13.60 0.15 -1.95
CA GLN A 9 12.60 1.20 -1.92
C GLN A 9 12.05 1.40 -0.49
N THR A 10 11.88 2.67 -0.12
CA THR A 10 11.24 3.10 1.12
C THR A 10 9.72 3.12 0.93
N LEU A 11 9.01 2.36 1.77
CA LEU A 11 7.55 2.38 1.80
C LEU A 11 7.05 3.59 2.58
N GLN A 12 6.01 4.24 2.07
CA GLN A 12 5.32 5.31 2.78
C GLN A 12 4.18 4.71 3.56
N PHE A 13 4.36 4.62 4.87
CA PHE A 13 3.40 3.95 5.74
C PHE A 13 2.06 4.69 5.73
N ALA A 14 0.99 3.95 5.47
CA ALA A 14 -0.37 4.46 5.54
C ALA A 14 -1.21 3.52 6.39
N LYS A 15 -2.21 4.09 7.06
CA LYS A 15 -3.22 3.36 7.82
C LYS A 15 -4.54 3.44 7.09
N GLY A 16 -5.38 2.43 7.24
CA GLY A 16 -6.73 2.40 6.70
C GLY A 16 -7.55 1.34 7.43
N MET A 17 -8.46 0.70 6.70
CA MET A 17 -9.29 -0.38 7.22
C MET A 17 -8.74 -1.73 6.78
N ALA A 18 -9.07 -2.80 7.52
CA ALA A 18 -8.72 -4.16 7.14
C ALA A 18 -9.38 -4.60 5.81
N GLN A 19 -10.44 -3.92 5.38
CA GLN A 19 -11.12 -4.17 4.12
C GLN A 19 -10.69 -3.16 3.04
N ALA A 20 -10.43 -3.65 1.83
CA ALA A 20 -10.14 -2.85 0.67
C ALA A 20 -10.79 -3.44 -0.58
N SER A 21 -11.10 -2.58 -1.56
CA SER A 21 -11.50 -3.00 -2.91
C SER A 21 -10.37 -2.69 -3.87
N LEU A 22 -9.89 -3.70 -4.59
CA LEU A 22 -8.82 -3.58 -5.57
C LEU A 22 -9.34 -4.01 -6.95
N SER A 23 -8.87 -3.36 -8.01
CA SER A 23 -9.14 -3.82 -9.36
C SER A 23 -8.38 -5.12 -9.62
N LYS A 24 -8.84 -5.90 -10.61
CA LYS A 24 -8.14 -7.12 -11.00
C LYS A 24 -6.69 -6.81 -11.41
N GLU A 25 -6.47 -5.72 -12.15
CA GLU A 25 -5.12 -5.35 -12.59
C GLU A 25 -4.20 -5.02 -11.41
N ALA A 26 -4.72 -4.37 -10.37
CA ALA A 26 -3.95 -4.07 -9.17
C ALA A 26 -3.54 -5.35 -8.43
N VAL A 27 -4.45 -6.31 -8.31
CA VAL A 27 -4.19 -7.62 -7.70
C VAL A 27 -3.12 -8.37 -8.51
N ASP A 28 -3.32 -8.53 -9.82
CA ASP A 28 -2.35 -9.22 -10.68
C ASP A 28 -0.95 -8.59 -10.54
N TYR A 29 -0.85 -7.25 -10.58
CA TYR A 29 0.42 -6.54 -10.46
C TYR A 29 1.12 -6.80 -9.10
N ILE A 30 0.36 -6.79 -8.01
CA ILE A 30 0.90 -7.06 -6.66
C ILE A 30 1.50 -8.47 -6.58
N PHE A 31 0.85 -9.47 -7.17
CA PHE A 31 1.29 -10.87 -7.10
C PHE A 31 2.39 -11.21 -8.10
N ASP A 32 2.36 -10.60 -9.29
CA ASP A 32 3.22 -11.01 -10.40
C ASP A 32 4.41 -10.07 -10.65
N ASN A 33 4.37 -8.81 -10.17
CA ASN A 33 5.35 -7.78 -10.54
C ASN A 33 6.11 -7.16 -9.37
N ILE A 34 5.80 -7.48 -8.12
CA ILE A 34 6.47 -6.88 -6.95
C ILE A 34 6.94 -7.95 -5.98
N ASP A 35 8.19 -7.85 -5.51
CA ASP A 35 8.68 -8.68 -4.42
C ASP A 35 8.36 -8.04 -3.05
N LEU A 36 7.33 -8.58 -2.41
CA LEU A 36 6.89 -8.16 -1.08
C LEU A 36 7.57 -8.90 0.07
N THR A 37 8.52 -9.80 -0.17
CA THR A 37 9.12 -10.66 0.88
C THR A 37 9.64 -9.85 2.06
N ILE A 38 10.42 -8.80 1.77
CA ILE A 38 10.97 -7.91 2.82
C ILE A 38 9.84 -7.15 3.53
N ALA A 39 8.89 -6.60 2.77
CA ALA A 39 7.78 -5.84 3.36
C ALA A 39 6.94 -6.73 4.29
N LEU A 40 6.52 -7.90 3.82
CA LEU A 40 5.76 -8.87 4.62
C LEU A 40 6.54 -9.31 5.87
N SER A 41 7.86 -9.50 5.77
CA SER A 41 8.67 -9.84 6.95
C SER A 41 8.64 -8.74 8.03
N GLN A 42 8.62 -7.46 7.62
CA GLN A 42 8.55 -6.32 8.53
C GLN A 42 7.15 -6.16 9.13
N PHE A 43 6.11 -6.34 8.30
CA PHE A 43 4.72 -6.30 8.77
C PHE A 43 4.36 -7.49 9.65
N ASN A 44 5.05 -8.63 9.55
CA ASN A 44 4.77 -9.81 10.35
C ASN A 44 5.60 -9.87 11.66
N ASP A 45 6.22 -8.75 12.08
CA ASP A 45 6.89 -8.68 13.39
C ASP A 45 5.83 -8.75 14.50
N PRO A 46 5.92 -9.74 15.43
CA PRO A 46 4.97 -9.91 16.52
C PRO A 46 4.93 -8.74 17.52
N LYS A 47 5.86 -7.80 17.44
CA LYS A 47 5.84 -6.55 18.23
C LYS A 47 4.92 -5.48 17.66
N HIS A 48 4.40 -5.69 16.44
CA HIS A 48 3.52 -4.75 15.75
C HIS A 48 2.10 -5.30 15.65
N PHE A 49 1.13 -4.38 15.64
CA PHE A 49 -0.31 -4.70 15.64
C PHE A 49 -1.02 -4.00 14.49
N ALA A 50 -2.24 -4.46 14.17
CA ALA A 50 -3.09 -3.90 13.13
C ALA A 50 -2.45 -3.94 11.73
N ASN A 51 -1.67 -5.00 11.44
CA ASN A 51 -0.96 -5.13 10.16
C ASN A 51 -1.92 -5.26 8.97
N ASP A 52 -3.10 -5.83 9.21
CA ASP A 52 -4.25 -5.88 8.31
C ASP A 52 -4.79 -4.49 7.95
N GLU A 53 -4.69 -3.52 8.86
CA GLU A 53 -5.09 -2.12 8.64
C GLU A 53 -3.98 -1.24 8.04
N ASN A 54 -2.75 -1.75 7.92
CA ASN A 54 -1.60 -0.97 7.49
C ASN A 54 -1.02 -1.44 6.14
N LEU A 55 -1.02 -2.75 5.86
CA LEU A 55 -0.32 -3.31 4.69
C LEU A 55 -0.91 -2.81 3.37
N ILE A 56 -2.19 -3.05 3.13
CA ILE A 56 -2.84 -2.69 1.86
C ILE A 56 -2.84 -1.17 1.64
N PRO A 57 -3.17 -0.33 2.64
CA PRO A 57 -3.05 1.12 2.50
C PRO A 57 -1.62 1.56 2.19
N THR A 58 -0.61 0.99 2.86
CA THR A 58 0.80 1.33 2.61
C THR A 58 1.20 1.00 1.17
N LEU A 59 0.78 -0.16 0.64
CA LEU A 59 1.05 -0.51 -0.75
C LEU A 59 0.39 0.47 -1.72
N LEU A 60 -0.89 0.77 -1.53
CA LEU A 60 -1.63 1.68 -2.41
C LEU A 60 -1.25 3.16 -2.23
N ALA A 61 -0.56 3.53 -1.16
CA ALA A 61 -0.10 4.89 -0.88
C ALA A 61 1.36 5.13 -1.31
N THR A 62 2.10 4.08 -1.66
CA THR A 62 3.52 4.20 -1.99
C THR A 62 3.69 4.38 -3.49
N ASP A 63 3.87 5.64 -3.92
CA ASP A 63 3.93 6.03 -5.34
C ASP A 63 4.96 5.23 -6.16
N VAL A 64 6.10 4.89 -5.56
CA VAL A 64 7.19 4.16 -6.26
C VAL A 64 6.80 2.72 -6.63
N LEU A 65 5.74 2.17 -6.06
CA LEU A 65 5.24 0.84 -6.42
C LEU A 65 4.50 0.83 -7.76
N GLY A 66 4.00 1.98 -8.20
CA GLY A 66 3.28 2.08 -9.47
C GLY A 66 2.07 1.14 -9.59
N ILE A 67 1.46 0.73 -8.47
CA ILE A 67 0.34 -0.21 -8.47
C ILE A 67 -0.83 0.43 -9.24
N PRO A 68 -1.41 -0.26 -10.23
CA PRO A 68 -2.57 0.24 -10.96
C PRO A 68 -3.71 0.64 -10.00
N GLY A 69 -4.25 1.84 -10.15
CA GLY A 69 -5.32 2.33 -9.29
C GLY A 69 -4.88 2.75 -7.87
N SER A 70 -3.57 2.88 -7.62
CA SER A 70 -3.03 3.44 -6.38
C SER A 70 -3.41 4.91 -6.18
N PHE A 71 -3.29 5.36 -4.94
CA PHE A 71 -3.46 6.74 -4.53
C PHE A 71 -2.10 7.40 -4.45
N PHE A 72 -1.98 8.64 -4.91
CA PHE A 72 -0.77 9.39 -4.62
C PHE A 72 -0.77 9.75 -3.14
N HIS A 73 0.35 9.54 -2.43
CA HIS A 73 0.43 9.82 -0.99
C HIS A 73 0.01 11.25 -0.65
N ARG A 74 0.32 12.22 -1.52
CA ARG A 74 -0.12 13.62 -1.36
C ARG A 74 -1.64 13.79 -1.20
N CYS A 75 -2.43 12.85 -1.73
CA CYS A 75 -3.89 12.88 -1.63
C CYS A 75 -4.38 12.38 -0.26
N ILE A 76 -3.58 11.60 0.46
CA ILE A 76 -3.88 11.13 1.82
C ILE A 76 -3.89 12.32 2.78
N ASP A 77 -2.92 13.23 2.68
CA ASP A 77 -2.86 14.43 3.53
C ASP A 77 -4.04 15.40 3.29
N GLU A 78 -4.65 15.35 2.09
CA GLU A 78 -5.76 16.23 1.70
C GLU A 78 -7.15 15.64 2.06
N GLU A 79 -7.34 14.32 2.05
CA GLU A 79 -8.64 13.66 2.28
C GLU A 79 -8.98 13.32 3.74
N VAL A 80 -8.05 13.50 4.70
CA VAL A 80 -8.28 13.25 6.15
C VAL A 80 -9.46 14.08 6.74
N LYS A 81 -10.03 15.02 5.99
CA LYS A 81 -11.17 15.84 6.42
C LYS A 81 -12.56 15.23 6.19
N GLY A 82 -12.68 14.07 5.53
CA GLY A 82 -13.96 13.55 5.06
C GLY A 82 -14.58 12.44 5.90
N ASN A 83 -14.18 11.18 5.66
CA ASN A 83 -15.04 10.03 5.99
C ASN A 83 -14.30 8.76 6.45
N GLY A 84 -13.01 8.82 6.81
CA GLY A 84 -12.28 7.65 7.35
C GLY A 84 -12.00 6.54 6.33
N PHE A 85 -12.34 6.74 5.05
CA PHE A 85 -12.00 5.84 3.94
C PHE A 85 -11.19 6.61 2.89
N PHE A 86 -10.14 5.99 2.36
CA PHE A 86 -9.39 6.49 1.20
C PHE A 86 -10.09 6.01 -0.07
N THR A 87 -10.66 6.92 -0.85
CA THR A 87 -11.43 6.59 -2.07
C THR A 87 -11.02 7.48 -3.23
N ARG A 88 -10.90 6.92 -4.44
CA ARG A 88 -10.36 7.68 -5.57
C ARG A 88 -11.52 8.42 -6.20
N SER A 89 -11.57 9.72 -6.00
CA SER A 89 -12.54 10.58 -6.69
C SER A 89 -12.09 10.75 -8.15
N TYR A 90 -12.98 10.45 -9.10
CA TYR A 90 -12.77 10.64 -10.55
C TYR A 90 -13.07 12.06 -10.99
#